data_AF-H6TNN2-F1
#
_entry.id   AF-H6TNN2-F1
#
_cell.length_a   1.000
_cell.length_b   1.000
_cell.length_c   1.000
_cell.angle_alpha   90.00
_cell.angle_beta   90.00
_cell.angle_gamma   90.00
#
_symmetry.space_group_name_H-M   'P 1'
#
loop_
_entity.id
_entity.type
_entity.pdbx_description
1 polymer ?
#
loop_
_entity_poly.entity_id
_entity_poly.type
_entity_poly.pdbx_seq_one_letter_code
_entity_poly.pdbx_strand_id
1 'polypeptide(L)'
;NLRAICSFLKERWPFTVVILITPPPIDEEGRLRYPFGDNPSGLPERTNESAGAYAKACIAVVKEFGIPVIDIWSKMQQFPNWEKIFLRDGLHFTAGGNRVLFEEVVERFRNAGLSLETLPADLPFLYDIDPKDPFKFFSN
;
A
#
# COMPACT_ATOMS: atom_id res chain seq x y z
N ASN A 1 18.38 2.01 1.94
CA ASN A 1 17.35 2.19 0.91
C ASN A 1 16.17 3.00 1.41
N LEU A 2 15.33 2.48 2.33
CA LEU A 2 14.09 3.16 2.71
C LEU A 2 14.30 4.60 3.24
N ARG A 3 15.28 4.82 4.12
CA ARG A 3 15.66 6.16 4.58
C ARG A 3 15.94 7.14 3.43
N ALA A 4 16.70 6.70 2.42
CA ALA A 4 17.02 7.54 1.27
C ALA A 4 15.79 7.88 0.43
N ILE A 5 14.87 6.91 0.24
CA ILE A 5 13.59 7.15 -0.44
C ILE A 5 12.74 8.15 0.35
N CYS A 6 12.59 7.96 1.67
CA CYS A 6 11.83 8.87 2.52
C CYS A 6 12.39 10.30 2.50
N SER A 7 13.72 10.46 2.61
CA SER A 7 14.39 11.76 2.51
C SER A 7 14.10 12.41 1.16
N PHE A 8 14.34 11.68 0.07
CA PHE A 8 14.15 12.19 -1.29
C PHE A 8 12.71 12.65 -1.53
N LEU A 9 11.70 11.85 -1.17
CA LEU A 9 10.30 12.20 -1.37
C LEU A 9 9.92 13.47 -0.58
N LYS A 10 10.33 13.57 0.69
CA LYS A 10 10.02 14.72 1.55
C LYS A 10 10.72 15.99 1.10
N GLU A 11 11.97 15.90 0.68
CA GLU A 11 12.74 17.04 0.17
C GLU A 11 12.18 17.54 -1.16
N ARG A 12 11.82 16.62 -2.07
CA ARG A 12 11.35 16.97 -3.41
C ARG A 12 9.91 17.46 -3.43
N TRP A 13 9.05 16.92 -2.56
CA TRP A 13 7.62 17.21 -2.50
C TRP A 13 7.12 17.40 -1.05
N PRO A 14 7.41 18.55 -0.42
CA PRO A 14 7.13 18.76 1.01
C PRO A 14 5.64 18.79 1.37
N PHE A 15 4.76 19.00 0.39
CA PHE A 15 3.30 19.04 0.59
C PHE A 15 2.59 17.75 0.14
N THR A 16 3.31 16.79 -0.44
CA THR A 16 2.70 15.52 -0.87
C THR A 16 2.50 14.60 0.32
N VAL A 17 1.30 14.03 0.44
CA VAL A 17 1.02 12.98 1.41
C VAL A 17 1.72 11.69 0.97
N VAL A 18 2.71 11.28 1.74
CA VAL A 18 3.42 10.01 1.57
C VAL A 18 2.93 9.05 2.64
N ILE A 19 2.53 7.83 2.24
CA ILE A 19 2.15 6.75 3.16
C ILE A 19 3.03 5.54 2.84
N LEU A 20 3.60 4.92 3.88
CA LEU A 20 4.32 3.67 3.72
C LEU A 20 3.42 2.48 4.02
N ILE A 21 3.58 1.40 3.28
CA ILE A 21 2.96 0.10 3.56
C ILE A 21 4.09 -0.89 3.90
N THR A 22 3.96 -1.63 5.00
CA THR A 22 4.93 -2.69 5.34
C THR A 22 4.84 -3.86 4.35
N PRO A 23 5.87 -4.71 4.20
CA PRO A 23 5.69 -5.97 3.48
C PRO A 23 4.54 -6.78 4.09
N PRO A 24 3.76 -7.52 3.28
CA PRO A 24 2.70 -8.38 3.78
C PRO A 24 3.24 -9.59 4.54
N PRO A 25 2.38 -10.29 5.29
CA PRO A 25 2.78 -11.59 5.86
C PRO A 25 2.91 -12.63 4.74
N ILE A 26 3.61 -13.73 5.02
CA ILE A 26 3.95 -14.77 4.05
C ILE A 26 3.34 -16.11 4.49
N ASP A 27 2.62 -16.77 3.59
CA ASP A 27 2.21 -18.17 3.78
C ASP A 27 3.31 -19.08 3.25
N GLU A 28 4.11 -19.63 4.16
CA GLU A 28 5.26 -20.46 3.87
C GLU A 28 4.87 -21.77 3.16
N GLU A 29 3.71 -22.34 3.47
CA GLU A 29 3.22 -23.52 2.74
C GLU A 29 2.85 -23.18 1.29
N GLY A 30 2.23 -22.01 1.09
CA GLY A 30 1.96 -21.49 -0.25
C GLY A 30 3.27 -21.27 -1.02
N ARG A 31 4.30 -20.80 -0.33
CA ARG A 31 5.64 -20.62 -0.90
C ARG A 31 6.35 -21.90 -1.27
N LEU A 32 6.20 -22.95 -0.49
CA LEU A 32 6.66 -24.29 -0.86
C LEU A 32 5.93 -24.84 -2.09
N ARG A 33 4.63 -24.54 -2.25
CA ARG A 33 3.83 -25.01 -3.39
C ARG A 33 4.12 -24.25 -4.68
N TYR A 34 4.42 -22.96 -4.58
CA TYR A 34 4.57 -22.07 -5.73
C TYR A 34 5.91 -21.30 -5.72
N PRO A 35 7.07 -21.95 -5.51
CA PRO A 35 8.32 -21.26 -5.23
C PRO A 35 8.71 -20.29 -6.35
N PHE A 36 9.48 -19.25 -5.99
CA PHE A 36 10.14 -18.43 -6.99
C PHE A 36 11.29 -19.22 -7.64
N GLY A 37 11.00 -19.83 -8.79
CA GLY A 37 11.97 -20.65 -9.53
C GLY A 37 12.18 -22.04 -8.91
N ASP A 38 13.28 -22.68 -9.28
CA ASP A 38 13.62 -24.02 -8.78
C ASP A 38 13.89 -24.00 -7.26
N ASN A 39 13.29 -24.93 -6.52
CA ASN A 39 13.44 -25.05 -5.07
C ASN A 39 14.05 -26.40 -4.65
N PRO A 40 15.37 -26.61 -4.86
CA PRO A 40 16.03 -27.86 -4.51
C PRO A 40 16.16 -28.08 -2.99
N SER A 41 16.06 -27.01 -2.17
CA SER A 41 16.16 -27.12 -0.70
C SER A 41 14.87 -27.66 -0.07
N GLY A 42 13.73 -27.53 -0.76
CA GLY A 42 12.43 -27.89 -0.20
C GLY A 42 12.01 -27.02 0.98
N LEU A 43 12.65 -25.86 1.17
CA LEU A 43 12.34 -24.88 2.20
C LEU A 43 11.67 -23.66 1.55
N PRO A 44 10.82 -22.92 2.28
CA PRO A 44 10.28 -21.67 1.78
C PRO A 44 11.44 -20.69 1.56
N GLU A 45 11.51 -20.14 0.36
CA GLU A 45 12.46 -19.10 -0.06
C GLU A 45 12.18 -17.73 0.59
N ARG A 46 10.98 -17.55 1.15
CA ARG A 46 10.58 -16.41 1.99
C ARG A 46 9.87 -16.92 3.23
N THR A 47 10.26 -16.41 4.40
CA THR A 47 9.60 -16.73 5.68
C THR A 47 8.78 -15.57 6.21
N ASN A 48 7.71 -15.90 6.95
CA ASN A 48 6.87 -14.90 7.60
C ASN A 48 7.63 -14.16 8.70
N GLU A 49 8.52 -14.87 9.40
CA GLU A 49 9.43 -14.28 10.38
C GLU A 49 10.30 -13.18 9.75
N SER A 50 10.92 -13.47 8.61
CA SER A 50 11.73 -12.48 7.88
C SER A 50 10.88 -11.29 7.44
N ALA A 51 9.68 -11.54 6.90
CA ALA A 51 8.75 -10.46 6.54
C ALA A 51 8.40 -9.57 7.74
N GLY A 52 8.16 -10.16 8.90
CA GLY A 52 7.90 -9.44 10.16
C GLY A 52 9.09 -8.61 10.64
N ALA A 53 10.32 -9.12 10.52
CA ALA A 53 11.52 -8.36 10.83
C ALA A 53 11.66 -7.12 9.92
N TYR A 54 11.40 -7.25 8.63
CA TYR A 54 11.39 -6.13 7.69
C TYR A 54 10.22 -5.16 7.94
N ALA A 55 9.02 -5.65 8.28
CA ALA A 55 7.90 -4.80 8.65
C ALA A 55 8.22 -3.93 9.88
N LYS A 56 8.81 -4.52 10.93
CA LYS A 56 9.27 -3.81 12.11
C LYS A 56 10.34 -2.76 11.77
N ALA A 57 11.31 -3.11 10.93
CA ALA A 57 12.35 -2.18 10.48
C ALA A 57 11.77 -1.02 9.65
N CYS A 58 10.79 -1.30 8.77
CA CYS A 58 10.10 -0.27 7.99
C CYS A 58 9.39 0.73 8.91
N ILE A 59 8.63 0.25 9.89
CA ILE A 59 7.92 1.08 10.87
C ILE A 59 8.89 1.96 11.67
N ALA A 60 10.03 1.38 12.11
CA ALA A 60 11.03 2.12 12.86
C ALA A 60 11.61 3.29 12.03
N VAL A 61 11.94 3.01 10.75
CA VAL A 61 12.47 4.03 9.84
C VAL A 61 11.47 5.15 9.60
N VAL A 62 10.22 4.85 9.22
CA VAL A 62 9.26 5.91 8.84
C VAL A 62 8.82 6.79 10.00
N LYS A 63 8.88 6.28 11.23
CA LYS A 63 8.70 7.09 12.45
C LYS A 63 9.74 8.20 12.56
N GLU A 64 10.99 7.97 12.13
CA GLU A 64 12.05 9.00 12.10
C GLU A 64 11.66 10.19 11.20
N PHE A 65 10.85 9.95 10.16
CA PHE A 65 10.42 10.96 9.19
C PHE A 65 9.03 11.53 9.46
N GLY A 66 8.32 11.04 10.48
CA GLY A 66 6.91 11.40 10.72
C GLY A 66 5.97 11.00 9.56
N ILE A 67 6.33 9.97 8.79
CA ILE A 67 5.52 9.47 7.68
C ILE A 67 4.49 8.45 8.22
N PRO A 68 3.19 8.60 7.90
CA PRO A 68 2.19 7.59 8.23
C PRO A 68 2.53 6.20 7.66
N VAL A 69 2.22 5.15 8.42
CA VAL A 69 2.49 3.77 8.02
C VAL A 69 1.27 2.87 8.19
N ILE A 70 1.08 1.98 7.22
CA ILE A 70 0.11 0.88 7.24
C ILE A 70 0.89 -0.39 7.54
N ASP A 71 0.70 -0.93 8.75
CA ASP A 71 1.28 -2.22 9.14
C ASP A 71 0.40 -3.37 8.66
N ILE A 72 0.46 -3.64 7.35
CA ILE A 72 -0.36 -4.68 6.72
C ILE A 72 0.07 -6.09 7.17
N TRP A 73 1.36 -6.27 7.53
CA TRP A 73 1.88 -7.51 8.12
C TRP A 73 1.08 -7.90 9.36
N SER A 74 0.98 -7.02 10.35
CA SER A 74 0.23 -7.30 11.58
C SER A 74 -1.28 -7.34 11.32
N LYS A 75 -1.81 -6.44 10.50
CA LYS A 75 -3.25 -6.30 10.25
C LYS A 75 -3.87 -7.58 9.71
N MET A 76 -3.27 -8.18 8.69
CA MET A 76 -3.81 -9.40 8.07
C MET A 76 -3.81 -10.58 9.03
N GLN A 77 -2.79 -10.69 9.89
CA GLN A 77 -2.63 -11.78 10.84
C GLN A 77 -3.62 -11.73 12.02
N GLN A 78 -4.42 -10.66 12.15
CA GLN A 78 -5.53 -10.59 13.11
C GLN A 78 -6.72 -11.46 12.71
N PHE A 79 -6.77 -11.91 11.46
CA PHE A 79 -7.85 -12.74 10.94
C PHE A 79 -7.45 -14.21 10.98
N PRO A 80 -8.35 -15.13 11.38
CA PRO A 80 -8.08 -16.55 11.32
C PRO A 80 -7.92 -16.99 9.86
N ASN A 81 -7.00 -17.92 9.59
CA ASN A 81 -6.71 -18.45 8.26
C ASN A 81 -6.34 -17.38 7.21
N TRP A 82 -5.76 -16.26 7.64
CA TRP A 82 -5.36 -15.15 6.78
C TRP A 82 -4.46 -15.61 5.62
N GLU A 83 -3.63 -16.63 5.84
CA GLU A 83 -2.72 -17.23 4.88
C GLU A 83 -3.47 -17.60 3.60
N LYS A 84 -4.61 -18.29 3.75
CA LYS A 84 -5.35 -18.87 2.63
C LYS A 84 -6.45 -17.95 2.12
N ILE A 85 -6.95 -17.04 2.97
CA ILE A 85 -8.00 -16.09 2.60
C ILE A 85 -7.40 -14.89 1.85
N PHE A 86 -6.25 -14.39 2.30
CA PHE A 86 -5.67 -13.15 1.78
C PHE A 86 -4.54 -13.37 0.79
N LEU A 87 -3.89 -14.54 0.74
CA LEU A 87 -2.81 -14.81 -0.20
C LEU A 87 -3.19 -15.91 -1.20
N ARG A 88 -2.97 -15.65 -2.49
CA ARG A 88 -3.31 -16.56 -3.59
C ARG A 88 -2.30 -17.70 -3.71
N ASP A 89 -1.04 -17.33 -3.70
CA ASP A 89 0.09 -18.24 -3.92
C ASP A 89 1.05 -18.25 -2.73
N GLY A 90 0.66 -17.62 -1.62
CA GLY A 90 1.46 -17.38 -0.42
C GLY A 90 2.30 -16.10 -0.43
N LEU A 91 2.13 -15.23 -1.43
CA LEU A 91 2.76 -13.90 -1.50
C LEU A 91 1.79 -12.86 -2.06
N HIS A 92 1.19 -13.12 -3.22
CA HIS A 92 0.31 -12.16 -3.88
C HIS A 92 -1.08 -12.17 -3.27
N PHE A 93 -1.68 -10.99 -3.13
CA PHE A 93 -2.99 -10.84 -2.53
C PHE A 93 -4.11 -11.44 -3.39
N THR A 94 -5.08 -12.05 -2.72
CA THR A 94 -6.41 -12.33 -3.28
C THR A 94 -7.21 -11.03 -3.39
N ALA A 95 -8.43 -11.09 -3.94
CA ALA A 95 -9.36 -9.97 -3.87
C ALA A 95 -9.65 -9.54 -2.41
N GLY A 96 -9.77 -10.52 -1.50
CA GLY A 96 -9.94 -10.26 -0.07
C GLY A 96 -8.73 -9.58 0.57
N GLY A 97 -7.52 -10.04 0.25
CA GLY A 97 -6.28 -9.39 0.73
C GLY A 97 -6.13 -7.95 0.23
N ASN A 98 -6.43 -7.71 -1.06
CA ASN A 98 -6.44 -6.36 -1.62
C ASN A 98 -7.51 -5.47 -0.97
N ARG A 99 -8.68 -6.03 -0.62
CA ARG A 99 -9.74 -5.28 0.05
C ARG A 99 -9.30 -4.77 1.43
N VAL A 100 -8.62 -5.61 2.23
CA VAL A 100 -8.08 -5.20 3.53
C VAL A 100 -7.09 -4.04 3.39
N LEU A 101 -6.14 -4.15 2.44
CA LEU A 101 -5.18 -3.08 2.20
C LEU A 101 -5.87 -1.80 1.70
N PHE A 102 -6.83 -1.92 0.79
CA PHE A 102 -7.59 -0.78 0.26
C PHE A 102 -8.29 0.00 1.37
N GLU A 103 -8.98 -0.69 2.29
CA GLU A 103 -9.67 -0.04 3.42
C GLU A 103 -8.69 0.74 4.31
N GLU A 104 -7.53 0.15 4.62
CA GLU A 104 -6.48 0.83 5.39
C GLU A 104 -5.93 2.05 4.64
N VAL A 105 -5.68 1.95 3.33
CA VAL A 105 -5.18 3.06 2.50
C VAL A 105 -6.17 4.22 2.46
N VAL A 106 -7.45 3.93 2.21
CA VAL A 106 -8.52 4.95 2.17
C VAL A 106 -8.64 5.64 3.53
N GLU A 107 -8.60 4.89 4.62
CA GLU A 107 -8.65 5.44 5.97
C GLU A 107 -7.44 6.34 6.26
N ARG A 108 -6.23 5.94 5.85
CA ARG A 108 -5.04 6.78 6.02
C ARG A 108 -5.08 8.06 5.20
N PHE A 109 -5.57 8.00 3.96
CA PHE A 109 -5.75 9.22 3.17
C PHE A 109 -6.78 10.15 3.79
N ARG A 110 -7.92 9.63 4.26
CA ARG A 110 -8.94 10.44 4.94
C ARG A 110 -8.36 11.16 6.15
N ASN A 111 -7.58 10.46 6.98
CA ASN A 111 -6.90 11.04 8.14
C ASN A 111 -5.83 12.08 7.77
N ALA A 112 -5.32 12.03 6.54
CA ALA A 112 -4.41 13.04 5.98
C ALA A 112 -5.15 14.20 5.27
N GLY A 113 -6.49 14.26 5.35
CA GLY A 113 -7.31 15.29 4.72
C GLY A 113 -7.62 15.04 3.24
N LEU A 114 -7.26 13.87 2.71
CA LEU A 114 -7.55 13.46 1.34
C LEU A 114 -8.70 12.46 1.34
N SER A 115 -9.87 12.88 0.89
CA SER A 115 -11.02 12.00 0.69
C SER A 115 -11.66 12.27 -0.67
N LEU A 116 -12.56 11.38 -1.10
CA LEU A 116 -13.27 11.56 -2.37
C LEU A 116 -14.08 12.86 -2.39
N GLU A 117 -14.52 13.32 -1.22
CA GLU A 117 -15.32 14.53 -1.06
C GLU A 117 -14.46 15.80 -1.01
N THR A 118 -13.17 15.70 -0.65
CA THR A 118 -12.26 16.85 -0.54
C THR A 118 -11.30 16.98 -1.71
N LEU A 119 -11.10 15.91 -2.49
CA LEU A 119 -10.22 15.92 -3.66
C LEU A 119 -10.82 16.80 -4.76
N PRO A 120 -10.06 17.80 -5.27
CA PRO A 120 -10.51 18.60 -6.40
C PRO A 120 -10.58 17.72 -7.66
N ALA A 121 -11.57 17.99 -8.51
CA ALA A 121 -11.59 17.41 -9.84
C ALA A 121 -10.49 18.04 -10.68
N ASP A 122 -9.70 17.21 -11.39
CA ASP A 122 -8.63 17.70 -12.28
C ASP A 122 -9.19 18.52 -13.47
N LEU A 123 -10.43 18.24 -13.85
CA LEU A 123 -11.14 18.87 -14.96
C LEU A 123 -12.58 19.21 -14.54
N PRO A 124 -13.22 20.19 -15.20
CA PRO A 124 -14.65 20.44 -15.02
C PRO A 124 -15.48 19.18 -15.22
N PHE A 125 -16.58 19.09 -14.48
CA PHE A 125 -17.58 18.08 -14.80
C PHE A 125 -18.21 18.39 -16.15
N LEU A 126 -18.61 17.35 -16.89
CA LEU A 126 -19.19 17.50 -18.22
C LEU A 126 -20.39 18.47 -18.25
N TYR A 127 -21.20 18.48 -17.18
CA TYR A 127 -22.36 19.36 -17.06
C TYR A 127 -22.01 20.83 -16.79
N ASP A 128 -20.76 21.12 -16.38
CA ASP A 128 -20.26 22.47 -16.18
C ASP A 128 -19.63 23.06 -17.46
N ILE A 129 -19.47 22.25 -18.51
CA ILE A 129 -18.90 22.66 -19.80
C ILE A 129 -20.04 23.17 -20.70
N ASP A 130 -19.96 24.43 -21.13
CA ASP A 130 -20.85 24.96 -22.17
C ASP A 130 -20.53 24.29 -23.51
N PRO A 131 -21.45 23.50 -24.11
CA PRO A 131 -21.17 22.82 -25.37
C PRO A 131 -20.97 23.79 -26.54
N LYS A 132 -21.39 25.05 -26.41
CA LYS A 132 -21.19 26.09 -27.42
C LYS A 132 -19.90 26.89 -27.22
N ASP A 133 -19.33 26.83 -26.02
CA ASP A 133 -18.08 27.49 -25.67
C ASP A 133 -17.28 26.68 -24.63
N PRO A 134 -16.77 25.50 -25.01
CA PRO A 134 -16.15 24.56 -24.08
C PRO A 134 -14.82 25.07 -23.50
N PHE A 135 -14.18 26.05 -24.15
CA PHE A 135 -12.89 26.60 -23.73
C PHE A 135 -13.01 27.67 -22.66
N LYS A 136 -14.19 28.27 -22.48
CA LYS A 136 -14.45 29.29 -21.46
C LYS A 136 -14.07 28.83 -20.05
N PHE A 137 -14.30 27.56 -19.74
CA PHE A 137 -13.97 26.99 -18.42
C PHE A 137 -12.45 26.89 -18.18
N PHE A 138 -11.65 26.74 -19.25
CA PHE A 138 -10.19 26.59 -19.18
C PHE A 138 -9.42 27.90 -19.32
N SER A 139 -10.12 29.03 -19.42
CA SER A 139 -9.53 30.35 -19.71
C SER A 139 -9.19 31.18 -18.47
N ASN A 140 -9.29 30.60 -17.26
CA ASN A 140 -8.96 31.24 -15.98
C ASN A 140 -7.64 30.74 -15.41
#